data_AF-A0A963Z132-F1
#
_entry.id   AF-A0A963Z132-F1
#
_cell.length_a   1.000
_cell.length_b   1.000
_cell.length_c   1.000
_cell.angle_alpha   90.00
_cell.angle_beta   90.00
_cell.angle_gamma   90.00
#
_symmetry.space_group_name_H-M   'P 1'
#
loop_
_entity.id
_entity.type
_entity.pdbx_description
1 polymer ?
#
loop_
_entity_poly.entity_id
_entity_poly.type
_entity_poly.pdbx_seq_one_letter_code
_entity_poly.pdbx_strand_id
1 'polypeptide(L)'
;MSLGPLLLDDVNLSAKAQIDMMREVINHWRAEMGADVWSQVTVVVEGPHQPREDNLKMAFFRHALGDRAPTHLVYAENVYDRASALKLVGTIEADRSLSIITFNDPLRMQRDLLGDAASAYLPQVFGKPDATLP
;
A
#
# COMPACT_ATOMS: atom_id res chain seq x y z
N MET A 1 -0.46 37.33 -12.09
CA MET A 1 -0.05 36.41 -11.00
C MET A 1 -0.94 35.18 -11.13
N SER A 2 -0.39 33.98 -11.35
CA SER A 2 -1.21 32.79 -11.51
C SER A 2 -1.59 32.19 -10.16
N LEU A 3 -2.74 31.54 -10.08
CA LEU A 3 -3.24 30.90 -8.88
C LEU A 3 -2.44 29.63 -8.51
N GLY A 4 -1.73 29.04 -9.47
CA GLY A 4 -1.03 27.76 -9.32
C GLY A 4 -0.08 27.69 -8.12
N PRO A 5 0.89 28.61 -7.96
CA PRO A 5 1.81 28.59 -6.82
C PRO A 5 1.10 28.67 -5.47
N LEU A 6 0.08 29.51 -5.34
CA LEU A 6 -0.68 29.65 -4.08
C LEU A 6 -1.45 28.37 -3.74
N LEU A 7 -2.00 27.68 -4.74
CA LEU A 7 -2.63 26.37 -4.54
C LEU A 7 -1.61 25.31 -4.10
N LEU A 8 -0.40 25.32 -4.66
CA LEU A 8 0.63 24.36 -4.26
C LEU A 8 1.14 24.62 -2.83
N ASP A 9 1.21 25.88 -2.40
CA ASP A 9 1.50 26.22 -1.01
C ASP A 9 0.40 25.70 -0.07
N ASP A 10 -0.88 25.84 -0.44
CA ASP A 10 -2.00 25.30 0.34
C ASP A 10 -2.01 23.77 0.39
N VAL A 11 -1.67 23.10 -0.72
CA VAL A 11 -1.48 21.63 -0.77
C VAL A 11 -0.38 21.19 0.19
N ASN A 12 0.74 21.90 0.25
CA ASN A 12 1.83 21.59 1.18
C ASN A 12 1.40 21.75 2.65
N LEU A 13 0.68 22.83 2.97
CA LEU A 13 0.13 23.07 4.31
C LEU A 13 -0.88 21.98 4.69
N SER A 14 -1.77 21.62 3.77
CA SER A 14 -2.78 20.57 3.97
C SER A 14 -2.15 19.21 4.18
N ALA A 15 -1.15 18.84 3.38
CA ALA A 15 -0.41 17.60 3.53
C ALA A 15 0.29 17.52 4.90
N LYS A 16 0.96 18.62 5.30
CA LYS A 16 1.58 18.72 6.63
C LYS A 16 0.57 18.52 7.75
N ALA A 17 -0.55 19.25 7.72
CA ALA A 17 -1.59 19.16 8.74
C ALA A 17 -2.15 17.74 8.85
N GLN A 18 -2.41 17.08 7.71
CA GLN A 18 -2.92 15.71 7.70
C GLN A 18 -1.90 14.71 8.27
N ILE A 19 -0.62 14.83 7.91
CA ILE A 19 0.45 13.97 8.42
C ILE A 19 0.64 14.15 9.93
N ASP A 20 0.66 15.40 10.41
CA ASP A 20 0.84 15.69 11.84
C ASP A 20 -0.30 15.09 12.68
N MET A 21 -1.55 15.28 12.24
CA MET A 21 -2.73 14.69 12.88
C MET A 21 -2.67 13.16 12.90
N MET A 22 -2.36 12.53 11.76
CA MET A 22 -2.23 11.07 11.69
C MET A 22 -1.12 10.55 12.61
N ARG A 23 0.02 11.24 12.65
CA ARG A 23 1.14 10.88 13.52
C ARG A 23 0.75 10.92 14.99
N GLU A 24 0.03 11.93 15.42
CA GLU A 24 -0.44 12.05 16.80
C GLU A 24 -1.36 10.88 17.19
N VAL A 25 -2.40 10.62 16.41
CA VAL A 25 -3.36 9.53 16.65
C VAL A 25 -2.67 8.16 16.67
N ILE A 26 -1.81 7.89 15.69
CA ILE A 26 -1.12 6.60 15.59
C ILE A 26 -0.11 6.40 16.73
N ASN A 27 0.60 7.44 17.14
CA ASN A 27 1.50 7.34 18.28
C ASN A 27 0.75 7.05 19.58
N HIS A 28 -0.41 7.69 19.77
CA HIS A 28 -1.27 7.41 20.92
C HIS A 28 -1.75 5.95 20.92
N TRP A 29 -2.31 5.46 19.81
CA TRP A 29 -2.73 4.07 19.67
C TRP A 29 -1.59 3.06 19.87
N ARG A 30 -0.40 3.36 19.34
CA ARG A 30 0.78 2.51 19.53
C ARG A 30 1.19 2.42 20.99
N ALA A 31 1.10 3.54 21.74
CA ALA A 31 1.39 3.56 23.16
C ALA A 31 0.38 2.74 23.97
N GLU A 32 -0.90 2.83 23.62
CA GLU A 32 -1.97 2.07 24.29
C GLU A 32 -1.91 0.56 24.01
N MET A 33 -1.65 0.17 22.76
CA MET A 33 -1.58 -1.24 22.35
C MET A 33 -0.30 -1.95 22.80
N GLY A 34 0.80 -1.21 22.94
CA GLY A 34 2.12 -1.79 23.19
C GLY A 34 2.80 -2.35 21.93
N ALA A 35 4.10 -2.62 22.04
CA ALA A 35 4.94 -3.00 20.91
C ALA A 35 4.55 -4.35 20.29
N ASP A 36 4.18 -5.33 21.12
CA ASP A 36 3.85 -6.68 20.67
C ASP A 36 2.60 -6.67 19.79
N VAL A 37 1.54 -6.01 20.22
CA VAL A 37 0.31 -5.87 19.44
C VAL A 37 0.56 -5.03 18.19
N TRP A 38 1.27 -3.91 18.31
CA TRP A 38 1.61 -3.06 17.17
C TRP A 38 2.39 -3.80 16.07
N SER A 39 3.24 -4.76 16.45
CA SER A 39 4.01 -5.56 15.50
C SER A 39 3.13 -6.43 14.58
N GLN A 40 1.90 -6.72 15.00
CA GLN A 40 0.92 -7.55 14.28
C GLN A 40 -0.15 -6.73 13.55
N VAL A 41 -0.15 -5.40 13.69
CA VAL A 41 -1.16 -4.55 13.06
C VAL A 41 -0.99 -4.54 11.55
N THR A 42 -2.07 -4.89 10.85
CA THR A 42 -2.25 -4.66 9.41
C THR A 42 -3.08 -3.40 9.19
N VAL A 43 -2.60 -2.53 8.30
CA VAL A 43 -3.26 -1.28 7.93
C VAL A 43 -3.88 -1.43 6.54
N VAL A 44 -5.16 -1.12 6.45
CA VAL A 44 -5.90 -1.06 5.19
C VAL A 44 -6.20 0.41 4.88
N VAL A 45 -5.70 0.90 3.75
CA VAL A 45 -6.00 2.22 3.23
C VAL A 45 -7.04 2.08 2.15
N GLU A 46 -8.25 2.55 2.44
CA GLU A 46 -9.36 2.58 1.49
C GLU A 46 -9.25 3.78 0.55
N GLY A 47 -9.55 3.58 -0.74
CA GLY A 47 -9.58 4.65 -1.72
C GLY A 47 -10.08 4.22 -3.10
N PRO A 48 -10.38 5.19 -3.99
CA PRO A 48 -10.67 4.90 -5.38
C PRO A 48 -9.38 4.51 -6.15
N HIS A 49 -9.52 3.81 -7.28
CA HIS A 49 -8.39 3.32 -8.06
C HIS A 49 -7.40 4.42 -8.53
N GLN A 50 -7.92 5.56 -8.99
CA GLN A 50 -7.11 6.54 -9.72
C GLN A 50 -6.10 7.36 -8.89
N PRO A 51 -6.31 7.67 -7.59
CA PRO A 51 -5.29 8.27 -6.73
C PRO A 51 -4.54 7.26 -5.85
N ARG A 52 -4.24 6.05 -6.39
CA ARG A 52 -3.42 5.04 -5.67
C ARG A 52 -1.95 5.43 -5.61
N GLU A 53 -1.44 6.04 -6.67
CA GLU A 53 -0.04 6.48 -6.76
C GLU A 53 0.17 7.73 -5.92
N ASP A 54 1.30 7.77 -5.20
CA ASP A 54 1.66 8.85 -4.27
C ASP A 54 0.57 9.20 -3.24
N ASN A 55 -0.27 8.22 -2.91
CA ASN A 55 -1.32 8.39 -1.92
C ASN A 55 -0.71 8.74 -0.55
N LEU A 56 -1.08 9.91 0.01
CA LEU A 56 -0.53 10.42 1.26
C LEU A 56 -0.62 9.42 2.41
N LYS A 57 -1.75 8.71 2.55
CA LYS A 57 -1.95 7.74 3.62
C LYS A 57 -1.05 6.51 3.45
N MET A 58 -0.91 6.01 2.21
CA MET A 58 0.03 4.92 1.90
C MET A 58 1.46 5.34 2.19
N ALA A 59 1.87 6.55 1.78
CA ALA A 59 3.20 7.07 2.05
C ALA A 59 3.44 7.17 3.57
N PHE A 60 2.49 7.73 4.32
CA PHE A 60 2.57 7.81 5.77
C PHE A 60 2.76 6.44 6.42
N PHE A 61 1.89 5.47 6.12
CA PHE A 61 1.95 4.15 6.76
C PHE A 61 3.15 3.31 6.31
N ARG A 62 3.65 3.52 5.09
CA ARG A 62 4.93 2.91 4.66
C ARG A 62 6.07 3.32 5.59
N HIS A 63 6.13 4.60 5.98
CA HIS A 63 7.12 5.07 6.97
C HIS A 63 6.82 4.59 8.39
N ALA A 64 5.55 4.59 8.80
CA ALA A 64 5.16 4.19 10.16
C ALA A 64 5.37 2.69 10.44
N LEU A 65 5.20 1.83 9.43
CA LEU A 65 5.36 0.38 9.54
C LEU A 65 6.79 -0.11 9.24
N GLY A 66 7.59 0.68 8.52
CA GLY A 66 8.96 0.34 8.13
C GLY A 66 9.02 -0.94 7.28
N ASP A 67 9.93 -1.84 7.63
CA ASP A 67 10.18 -3.09 6.89
C ASP A 67 8.96 -4.03 6.81
N ARG A 68 7.95 -3.82 7.67
CA ARG A 68 6.70 -4.59 7.64
C ARG A 68 5.71 -4.09 6.60
N ALA A 69 5.89 -2.89 6.06
CA ALA A 69 4.93 -2.28 5.13
C ALA A 69 4.57 -3.20 3.93
N PRO A 70 5.51 -3.93 3.28
CA PRO A 70 5.16 -4.82 2.17
C PRO A 70 4.15 -5.92 2.52
N THR A 71 4.08 -6.34 3.78
CA THR A 71 3.17 -7.40 4.23
C THR A 71 1.99 -6.87 5.06
N HIS A 72 2.12 -5.69 5.66
CA HIS A 72 1.14 -5.15 6.62
C HIS A 72 0.45 -3.87 6.13
N LEU A 73 0.74 -3.39 4.92
CA LEU A 73 0.06 -2.25 4.32
C LEU A 73 -0.65 -2.66 3.04
N VAL A 74 -1.97 -2.46 3.02
CA VAL A 74 -2.84 -2.84 1.91
C VAL A 74 -3.58 -1.61 1.41
N TYR A 75 -3.55 -1.37 0.10
CA TYR A 75 -4.47 -0.43 -0.54
C TYR A 75 -5.71 -1.19 -0.98
N ALA A 76 -6.87 -0.82 -0.44
CA ALA A 76 -8.13 -1.48 -0.72
C ALA A 76 -8.98 -0.59 -1.64
N GLU A 77 -9.05 -0.99 -2.90
CA GLU A 77 -9.90 -0.33 -3.88
C GLU A 77 -11.35 -0.77 -3.74
N ASN A 78 -12.29 0.17 -3.79
CA ASN A 78 -13.73 -0.09 -3.76
C ASN A 78 -14.22 -0.81 -2.49
N VAL A 79 -13.46 -0.76 -1.39
CA VAL A 79 -13.87 -1.22 -0.06
C VAL A 79 -14.21 0.01 0.77
N TYR A 80 -15.44 0.09 1.26
CA TYR A 80 -15.97 1.28 1.96
C TYR A 80 -16.63 0.95 3.31
N ASP A 81 -16.64 -0.32 3.69
CA ASP A 81 -17.24 -0.78 4.93
C ASP A 81 -16.30 -1.72 5.68
N ARG A 82 -16.42 -1.68 7.01
CA ARG A 82 -15.56 -2.42 7.92
C ARG A 82 -15.60 -3.93 7.68
N ALA A 83 -16.75 -4.50 7.33
CA ALA A 83 -16.88 -5.95 7.15
C ALA A 83 -16.13 -6.40 5.90
N SER A 84 -16.23 -5.65 4.81
CA SER A 84 -15.48 -5.88 3.58
C SER A 84 -13.97 -5.70 3.79
N ALA A 85 -13.54 -4.68 4.55
CA ALA A 85 -12.14 -4.48 4.90
C ALA A 85 -11.56 -5.65 5.72
N LEU A 86 -12.29 -6.13 6.72
CA LEU A 86 -11.88 -7.30 7.51
C LEU A 86 -11.83 -8.58 6.67
N LYS A 87 -12.80 -8.77 5.77
CA LYS A 87 -12.81 -9.90 4.83
C LYS A 87 -11.57 -9.87 3.93
N LEU A 88 -11.22 -8.70 3.39
CA LEU A 88 -10.03 -8.53 2.57
C LEU A 88 -8.75 -8.91 3.33
N VAL A 89 -8.59 -8.44 4.57
CA VAL A 89 -7.45 -8.84 5.42
C VAL A 89 -7.41 -10.36 5.61
N GLY A 90 -8.56 -10.98 5.89
CA GLY A 90 -8.66 -12.44 6.01
C GLY A 90 -8.22 -13.18 4.74
N THR A 91 -8.62 -12.71 3.56
CA THR A 91 -8.18 -13.26 2.27
C THR A 91 -6.67 -13.12 2.10
N ILE A 92 -6.10 -11.95 2.41
CA ILE A 92 -4.66 -11.70 2.26
C ILE A 92 -3.83 -12.62 3.16
N GLU A 93 -4.26 -12.83 4.41
CA GLU A 93 -3.56 -13.75 5.33
C GLU A 93 -3.66 -15.21 4.88
N ALA A 94 -4.83 -15.63 4.37
CA ALA A 94 -5.02 -16.97 3.83
C ALA A 94 -4.14 -17.20 2.59
N ASP A 95 -4.13 -16.25 1.65
CA ASP A 95 -3.32 -16.31 0.43
C ASP A 95 -1.83 -16.31 0.77
N ARG A 96 -1.40 -15.52 1.74
CA ARG A 96 0.00 -15.51 2.20
C ARG A 96 0.41 -16.86 2.75
N SER A 97 -0.44 -17.48 3.57
CA SER A 97 -0.18 -18.81 4.14
C SER A 97 -0.03 -19.85 3.04
N LEU A 98 -0.93 -19.85 2.05
CA LEU A 98 -0.86 -20.73 0.88
C LEU A 98 0.39 -20.47 0.02
N SER A 99 0.75 -19.19 -0.15
CA SER A 99 1.91 -18.73 -0.90
C SER A 99 3.21 -19.23 -0.28
N ILE A 100 3.35 -19.19 1.04
CA ILE A 100 4.51 -19.74 1.76
C ILE A 100 4.60 -21.26 1.56
N ILE A 101 3.48 -21.98 1.76
CA ILE A 101 3.44 -23.45 1.65
C ILE A 101 3.81 -23.91 0.23
N THR A 102 3.39 -23.17 -0.79
CA THR A 102 3.54 -23.58 -2.19
C THR A 102 4.82 -23.06 -2.83
N PHE A 103 5.23 -21.82 -2.52
CA PHE A 103 6.31 -21.11 -3.22
C PHE A 103 7.47 -20.68 -2.32
N ASN A 104 7.36 -20.84 -1.00
CA ASN A 104 8.32 -20.31 -0.03
C ASN A 104 8.56 -18.79 -0.18
N ASP A 105 7.54 -18.07 -0.65
CA ASP A 105 7.53 -16.61 -0.84
C ASP A 105 6.16 -16.07 -0.39
N PRO A 106 6.09 -15.26 0.68
CA PRO A 106 4.83 -14.75 1.23
C PRO A 106 4.11 -13.75 0.32
N LEU A 107 4.79 -13.23 -0.71
CA LEU A 107 4.24 -12.23 -1.63
C LEU A 107 3.97 -12.82 -3.02
N ARG A 108 4.30 -14.10 -3.27
CA ARG A 108 4.18 -14.69 -4.61
C ARG A 108 2.77 -14.64 -5.18
N MET A 109 1.76 -14.82 -4.33
CA MET A 109 0.35 -14.77 -4.72
C MET A 109 -0.25 -13.35 -4.73
N GLN A 110 0.48 -12.32 -4.29
CA GLN A 110 0.02 -10.92 -4.39
C GLN A 110 0.28 -10.30 -5.76
N ARG A 111 1.15 -10.93 -6.56
CA ARG A 111 1.40 -10.57 -7.96
C ARG A 111 0.77 -11.61 -8.87
N ASP A 112 0.50 -11.21 -10.11
CA ASP A 112 -0.08 -12.09 -11.12
C ASP A 112 0.68 -13.42 -11.21
N LEU A 113 -0.05 -14.55 -11.19
CA LEU A 113 0.55 -15.88 -11.25
C LEU A 113 1.35 -16.07 -12.55
N LEU A 114 0.82 -15.54 -13.66
CA LEU A 114 1.41 -15.58 -14.98
C LEU A 114 2.46 -14.48 -15.18
N GLY A 115 2.62 -13.54 -14.25
CA GLY A 115 3.48 -12.36 -14.40
C GLY A 115 4.93 -12.68 -14.79
N ASP A 116 5.55 -13.67 -14.15
CA ASP A 116 6.93 -14.08 -14.47
C ASP A 116 7.02 -14.67 -15.89
N ALA A 117 6.07 -15.52 -16.26
CA ALA A 117 6.00 -16.13 -17.58
C ALA A 117 5.72 -15.08 -18.68
N ALA A 118 4.83 -14.13 -18.40
CA ALA A 118 4.54 -13.01 -19.28
C ALA A 118 5.77 -12.13 -19.49
N SER A 119 6.49 -11.78 -18.42
CA SER A 119 7.74 -11.01 -18.50
C SER A 119 8.81 -11.69 -19.37
N ALA A 120 8.89 -13.03 -19.31
CA ALA A 120 9.81 -13.81 -20.14
C ALA A 120 9.35 -13.94 -21.61
N TYR A 121 8.04 -13.99 -21.86
CA TYR A 121 7.48 -14.28 -23.18
C TYR A 121 7.23 -13.01 -24.02
N LEU A 122 6.79 -11.91 -23.41
CA LEU A 122 6.46 -10.67 -24.12
C LEU A 122 7.61 -10.14 -25.02
N PRO A 123 8.89 -10.17 -24.62
CA PRO A 123 9.99 -9.74 -25.50
C PRO A 123 10.17 -10.61 -26.75
N GLN A 124 9.70 -11.85 -26.73
CA GLN A 124 9.74 -12.76 -27.89
C GLN A 124 8.64 -12.42 -28.89
N VAL A 125 7.51 -11.90 -28.40
CA VAL A 125 6.35 -11.50 -29.21
C VAL A 125 6.53 -10.10 -29.79
N PHE A 126 7.01 -9.15 -28.97
CA PHE A 126 7.05 -7.73 -29.31
C PHE A 126 8.45 -7.15 -29.53
N GLY A 127 9.51 -7.94 -29.29
CA GLY A 127 10.86 -7.42 -29.16
C GLY A 127 11.13 -6.83 -27.77
N LYS A 128 12.39 -6.53 -27.45
CA LYS A 128 12.73 -5.88 -26.18
C LYS A 128 12.18 -4.44 -26.18
N PRO A 129 11.53 -3.98 -25.11
CA PRO A 129 11.13 -2.58 -25.01
C PRO A 129 12.36 -1.68 -25.07
N ASP A 130 12.26 -0.56 -25.78
CA ASP A 130 13.27 0.50 -25.74
C ASP A 130 13.34 1.05 -24.30
N ALA A 131 14.56 1.14 -23.75
CA ALA A 131 14.82 1.59 -22.38
C ALA A 131 14.49 3.09 -22.13
N THR A 132 13.81 3.74 -23.07
CA THR A 132 13.46 5.17 -23.07
C THR A 132 11.97 5.43 -22.94
N LEU A 133 11.14 4.40 -22.78
CA LEU A 133 9.74 4.61 -22.41
C LEU A 133 9.66 4.96 -20.90
N PRO A 134 8.93 6.04 -20.55
CA PRO A 134 8.84 6.56 -19.19
C PRO A 134 8.18 5.60 -18.20
#